data_AF-A0A4S4LLS3-F1
#
_entry.id   AF-A0A4S4LLS3-F1
#
_cell.length_a   1.000
_cell.length_b   1.000
_cell.length_c   1.000
_cell.angle_alpha   90.00
_cell.angle_beta   90.00
_cell.angle_gamma   90.00
#
_symmetry.space_group_name_H-M   'P 1'
#
loop_
_entity.id
_entity.type
_entity.pdbx_description
1 polymer ?
#
loop_
_entity_poly.entity_id
_entity_poly.type
_entity_poly.pdbx_seq_one_letter_code
_entity_poly.pdbx_strand_id
1 'polypeptide(L)'
;MLSVLSPSKNAAVALRHAVLLTAVCSVLIPLSGLTTWAFALTSLVPNAVCVRAAWTFWKFGGEKQARVVFQHSLWYLPVILGLMMVHKQGMDWGKWFGLGGTEEKTLEEDEEVRA
;
A
#
# COMPACT_ATOMS: atom_id res chain seq x y z
N MET A 1 -2.00 -4.78 29.67
CA MET A 1 -2.18 -5.92 28.74
C MET A 1 -3.65 -6.09 28.36
N LEU A 2 -4.12 -5.45 27.28
CA LEU A 2 -5.51 -5.67 26.82
C LEU A 2 -5.71 -7.04 26.17
N SER A 3 -4.67 -7.60 25.55
CA SER A 3 -4.69 -8.95 24.98
C SER A 3 -5.02 -10.03 26.03
N VAL A 4 -4.49 -9.90 27.25
CA VAL A 4 -4.68 -10.87 28.34
C VAL A 4 -5.93 -10.56 29.17
N LEU A 5 -6.20 -9.28 29.46
CA LEU A 5 -7.34 -8.87 30.28
C LEU A 5 -8.67 -8.90 29.51
N SER A 6 -8.63 -8.67 28.20
CA SER A 6 -9.83 -8.48 27.37
C SER A 6 -9.53 -8.71 25.88
N PRO A 7 -9.27 -9.96 25.44
CA PRO A 7 -8.87 -10.27 24.06
C PRO A 7 -9.88 -9.78 23.00
N SER A 8 -11.17 -9.74 23.33
CA SER A 8 -12.24 -9.20 22.47
C SER A 8 -12.07 -7.70 22.17
N LYS A 9 -11.69 -6.90 23.17
CA LYS A 9 -11.44 -5.46 23.02
C LYS A 9 -10.19 -5.20 22.19
N ASN A 10 -9.15 -6.02 22.35
CA ASN A 10 -7.95 -5.96 21.52
C ASN A 10 -8.30 -6.20 20.03
N ALA A 11 -9.12 -7.22 19.74
CA ALA A 11 -9.52 -7.53 18.37
C ALA A 11 -10.36 -6.41 17.73
N ALA A 12 -11.23 -5.75 18.49
CA ALA A 12 -12.00 -4.59 18.02
C ALA A 12 -11.10 -3.39 17.67
N VAL A 13 -10.06 -3.14 18.48
CA VAL A 13 -9.07 -2.07 18.22
C VAL A 13 -8.28 -2.39 16.95
N ALA A 14 -7.87 -3.64 16.76
CA ALA A 14 -7.17 -4.07 15.55
C ALA A 14 -8.02 -3.86 14.28
N LEU A 15 -9.31 -4.22 14.34
CA LEU A 15 -10.25 -3.99 13.23
C LEU A 15 -10.40 -2.50 12.90
N ARG A 16 -10.57 -1.65 13.92
CA ARG A 16 -10.67 -0.19 13.73
C ARG A 16 -9.43 0.37 13.04
N HIS A 17 -8.23 -0.06 13.46
CA HIS A 17 -6.99 0.39 12.83
C HIS A 17 -6.86 -0.09 11.39
N ALA A 18 -7.25 -1.33 11.07
CA ALA A 18 -7.22 -1.85 9.70
C ALA A 18 -8.13 -1.04 8.75
N VAL A 19 -9.34 -0.67 9.22
CA VAL A 19 -10.27 0.16 8.44
C VAL A 19 -9.74 1.58 8.27
N LEU A 20 -9.19 2.19 9.33
CA LEU A 20 -8.56 3.50 9.24
C LEU A 20 -7.39 3.49 8.25
N LEU A 21 -6.56 2.44 8.26
CA LEU A 21 -5.44 2.29 7.33
C LEU A 21 -5.91 2.23 5.88
N THR A 22 -7.02 1.54 5.63
CA THR A 22 -7.65 1.46 4.30
C THR A 22 -8.12 2.84 3.84
N ALA A 23 -8.80 3.59 4.70
CA ALA A 23 -9.25 4.94 4.39
C ALA A 23 -8.06 5.88 4.11
N VAL A 24 -6.99 5.76 4.91
CA VAL A 24 -5.77 6.56 4.70
C VAL A 24 -5.11 6.22 3.35
N CYS A 25 -4.96 4.94 3.01
CA CYS A 25 -4.33 4.54 1.75
C CYS A 25 -5.15 4.92 0.51
N SER A 26 -6.48 4.78 0.55
CA SER A 26 -7.33 5.09 -0.61
C SER A 26 -7.66 6.57 -0.78
N VAL A 27 -7.61 7.37 0.29
CA VAL A 27 -8.04 8.78 0.26
C VAL A 27 -6.86 9.72 0.50
N LEU A 28 -6.16 9.60 1.63
CA LEU A 28 -5.11 10.56 2.01
C LEU A 28 -3.89 10.53 1.08
N ILE A 29 -3.45 9.33 0.68
CA ILE A 29 -2.25 9.15 -0.13
C ILE A 29 -2.40 9.71 -1.56
N PRO A 30 -3.49 9.47 -2.31
CA PRO A 30 -3.69 10.13 -3.60
C PRO A 30 -3.94 11.64 -3.47
N LEU A 31 -4.64 12.08 -2.41
CA LEU A 31 -4.86 13.51 -2.14
C LEU A 31 -3.56 14.29 -1.86
N SER A 32 -2.54 13.62 -1.31
CA SER A 32 -1.23 14.23 -1.04
C SER A 32 -0.42 14.57 -2.30
N GLY A 33 -0.87 14.18 -3.49
CA GLY A 33 -0.14 14.43 -4.75
C GLY A 33 1.10 13.55 -4.95
N LEU A 34 1.42 12.66 -4.01
CA LEU A 34 2.57 11.75 -4.09
C LEU A 34 2.34 10.57 -5.05
N THR A 35 1.07 10.18 -5.28
CA THR A 35 0.70 8.99 -6.07
C THR A 35 -0.51 9.26 -6.97
N THR A 36 -0.61 8.52 -8.07
CA THR A 36 -1.74 8.60 -9.02
C THR A 36 -3.01 7.96 -8.45
N TRP A 37 -4.18 8.32 -8.98
CA TRP A 37 -5.47 7.65 -8.68
C TRP A 37 -5.47 6.13 -8.90
N ALA A 38 -4.59 5.60 -9.76
CA ALA A 38 -4.38 4.16 -9.93
C ALA A 38 -3.85 3.48 -8.64
N PHE A 39 -3.09 4.19 -7.80
CA PHE A 39 -2.67 3.70 -6.48
C PHE A 39 -3.85 3.49 -5.54
N ALA A 40 -4.88 4.35 -5.60
CA ALA A 40 -6.06 4.22 -4.74
C ALA A 40 -6.82 2.91 -5.02
N LEU A 41 -6.90 2.51 -6.30
CA LEU A 41 -7.53 1.25 -6.72
C LEU A 41 -6.67 0.04 -6.38
N THR A 42 -5.37 0.10 -6.68
CA THR A 42 -4.47 -1.05 -6.46
C THR A 42 -4.19 -1.30 -4.99
N SER A 43 -4.06 -0.25 -4.17
CA SER A 43 -3.87 -0.37 -2.71
C SER A 43 -5.11 -0.87 -1.97
N LEU A 44 -6.30 -0.81 -2.58
CA LEU A 44 -7.53 -1.36 -2.02
C LEU A 44 -7.44 -2.88 -1.82
N VAL A 45 -6.75 -3.59 -2.72
CA VAL A 45 -6.60 -5.05 -2.68
C VAL A 45 -5.89 -5.53 -1.41
N PRO A 46 -4.64 -5.12 -1.12
CA PRO A 46 -3.95 -5.54 0.10
C PRO A 46 -4.64 -5.02 1.38
N ASN A 47 -5.24 -3.82 1.33
CA ASN A 47 -6.03 -3.29 2.45
C ASN A 47 -7.25 -4.16 2.76
N ALA A 48 -8.00 -4.59 1.75
CA ALA A 48 -9.16 -5.45 1.93
C ALA A 48 -8.78 -6.80 2.54
N VAL A 49 -7.62 -7.36 2.17
CA VAL A 49 -7.12 -8.61 2.76
C VAL A 49 -6.78 -8.42 4.25
N CYS A 50 -6.12 -7.32 4.61
CA CYS A 50 -5.82 -6.98 6.00
C CYS A 50 -7.11 -6.78 6.84
N VAL A 51 -8.10 -6.06 6.30
CA VAL A 51 -9.40 -5.87 6.96
C VAL A 51 -10.13 -7.20 7.14
N ARG A 52 -10.13 -8.08 6.14
CA ARG A 52 -10.74 -9.41 6.25
C ARG A 52 -10.07 -10.27 7.33
N ALA A 53 -8.75 -10.24 7.43
CA ALA A 53 -8.02 -10.96 8.48
C ALA A 53 -8.38 -10.40 9.86
N ALA A 54 -8.39 -9.07 10.02
CA ALA A 54 -8.78 -8.41 11.26
C ALA A 54 -10.24 -8.68 11.65
N TRP A 55 -11.15 -8.75 10.67
CA TRP A 55 -12.55 -9.12 10.89
C TRP A 55 -12.70 -10.55 11.38
N THR A 56 -11.94 -11.48 10.78
CA THR A 56 -11.91 -12.89 11.21
C THR A 56 -11.38 -13.02 12.64
N PHE A 57 -10.33 -12.25 12.99
CA PHE A 57 -9.82 -12.17 14.35
C PHE A 57 -10.82 -11.57 15.33
N TRP A 58 -11.59 -10.56 14.92
CA TRP A 58 -12.65 -9.98 15.75
C TRP A 58 -13.80 -10.96 16.02
N LYS A 59 -14.20 -11.74 15.01
CA LYS A 59 -15.33 -12.68 15.13
C LYS A 59 -14.99 -13.98 15.87
N PHE A 60 -13.85 -14.59 15.54
CA PHE A 60 -13.47 -15.90 16.09
C PHE A 60 -12.48 -15.80 17.25
N GLY A 61 -11.68 -14.72 17.32
CA GLY A 61 -10.67 -14.55 18.35
C GLY A 61 -9.60 -15.65 18.35
N GLY A 62 -8.82 -15.67 19.43
CA GLY A 62 -7.84 -16.72 19.70
C GLY A 62 -6.46 -16.50 19.08
N GLU A 63 -5.51 -17.29 19.57
CA GLU A 63 -4.09 -17.14 19.24
C GLU A 63 -3.78 -17.44 17.77
N LYS A 64 -4.45 -18.45 17.19
CA LYS A 64 -4.28 -18.81 15.78
C LYS A 64 -4.62 -17.63 14.86
N GLN A 65 -5.73 -16.95 15.12
CA GLN A 65 -6.17 -15.82 14.31
C GLN A 65 -5.28 -14.59 14.53
N ALA A 66 -4.77 -14.39 15.76
CA ALA A 66 -3.79 -13.35 16.03
C ALA A 66 -2.50 -13.54 15.22
N ARG A 67 -1.98 -14.78 15.14
CA ARG A 67 -0.81 -15.11 14.32
C ARG A 67 -1.06 -14.86 12.82
N VAL A 68 -2.26 -15.17 12.33
CA VAL A 68 -2.65 -14.90 10.94
C VAL A 68 -2.67 -13.39 10.66
N VAL A 69 -3.30 -12.58 11.51
CA VAL A 69 -3.30 -11.11 11.37
C VAL A 69 -1.87 -10.54 11.40
N PHE A 70 -1.02 -11.07 12.28
CA PHE A 70 0.39 -10.68 12.34
C PHE A 70 1.13 -11.02 11.04
N GLN A 71 0.98 -12.24 10.52
CA GLN A 71 1.56 -12.63 9.24
C GLN A 71 1.07 -11.73 8.10
N HIS A 72 -0.21 -11.36 8.12
CA HIS A 72 -0.76 -10.43 7.14
C HIS A 72 -0.08 -9.06 7.18
N SER A 73 0.16 -8.52 8.37
CA SER A 73 0.87 -7.25 8.52
C SER A 73 2.31 -7.29 7.99
N LEU A 74 2.98 -8.45 8.10
CA LEU A 74 4.38 -8.63 7.69
C LEU A 74 4.56 -8.53 6.18
N TRP A 75 3.68 -9.16 5.39
CA TRP A 75 3.73 -9.06 3.92
C TRP A 75 3.02 -7.81 3.39
N TYR A 76 2.07 -7.25 4.15
CA TYR A 76 1.37 -6.01 3.76
C TYR A 76 2.33 -4.83 3.60
N LEU A 77 3.30 -4.69 4.52
CA LEU A 77 4.31 -3.62 4.48
C LEU A 77 5.10 -3.58 3.16
N PRO A 78 5.81 -4.63 2.73
CA PRO A 78 6.57 -4.60 1.48
C PRO A 78 5.67 -4.44 0.27
N VAL A 79 4.45 -5.00 0.28
CA VAL A 79 3.51 -4.84 -0.84
C VAL A 79 3.07 -3.39 -0.99
N ILE A 80 2.68 -2.72 0.09
CA ILE A 80 2.27 -1.31 0.02
C ILE A 80 3.41 -0.38 -0.33
N LEU A 81 4.60 -0.62 0.21
CA LEU A 81 5.79 0.16 -0.14
C LEU A 81 6.17 -0.04 -1.61
N GLY A 82 6.09 -1.27 -2.12
CA GLY A 82 6.29 -1.57 -3.53
C GLY A 82 5.25 -0.88 -4.42
N LEU A 83 3.97 -0.95 -4.05
CA LEU A 83 2.90 -0.26 -4.78
C LEU A 83 3.10 1.27 -4.79
N MET A 84 3.54 1.86 -3.68
CA MET A 84 3.84 3.30 -3.60
C MET A 84 4.99 3.66 -4.54
N MET A 85 6.04 2.84 -4.59
CA MET A 85 7.13 3.05 -5.55
C MET A 85 6.62 2.96 -6.99
N VAL A 86 5.86 1.92 -7.34
CA VAL A 86 5.30 1.74 -8.70
C VAL A 86 4.47 2.94 -9.15
N HIS A 87 3.66 3.50 -8.25
CA HIS A 87 2.77 4.63 -8.56
C HIS A 87 3.33 6.00 -8.18
N LYS A 88 4.62 6.08 -7.82
CA LYS A 88 5.28 7.34 -7.50
C LYS A 88 5.35 8.20 -8.76
N GLN A 89 4.79 9.41 -8.67
CA GLN A 89 4.85 10.38 -9.77
C GLN A 89 6.31 10.72 -10.11
N GLY A 90 6.68 10.59 -11.39
CA GLY A 90 8.02 10.90 -11.90
C GLY A 90 9.10 9.84 -11.67
N MET A 91 8.74 8.55 -11.53
CA MET A 91 9.73 7.47 -11.48
C MET A 91 9.89 6.79 -12.84
N ASP A 92 10.99 7.10 -13.52
CA ASP A 92 11.42 6.40 -14.73
C ASP A 92 11.95 5.01 -14.39
N TRP A 93 11.09 4.02 -14.58
CA TRP A 93 11.44 2.60 -14.45
C TRP A 93 12.59 2.23 -15.39
N GLY A 94 12.74 2.90 -16.54
CA GLY A 94 13.89 2.73 -17.44
C GLY A 94 15.22 3.10 -16.78
N LYS A 95 15.29 4.23 -16.07
CA LYS A 95 16.54 4.71 -15.44
C LYS A 95 16.95 3.85 -14.25
N TRP A 96 15.99 3.32 -13.48
CA TRP A 96 16.25 2.49 -12.30
C TRP A 96 16.67 1.05 -12.62
N PHE A 97 16.11 0.45 -13.68
CA PHE A 97 16.50 -0.90 -14.13
C PHE A 97 17.71 -0.91 -15.09
N GLY A 98 18.37 0.24 -15.28
CA GLY A 98 19.55 0.35 -16.15
C GLY A 98 19.24 0.33 -17.65
N LEU A 99 17.97 0.53 -18.02
CA LEU A 99 17.51 0.81 -19.39
C LEU A 99 17.42 2.32 -19.66
N GLY A 100 18.29 3.11 -19.02
CA GLY A 100 18.43 4.55 -19.24
C GLY A 100 19.21 4.88 -20.51
N GLY A 101 18.89 4.21 -21.62
CA GLY A 101 19.29 4.65 -22.95
C GLY A 101 18.07 4.50 -23.82
N THR A 102 17.54 5.64 -24.30
CA THR A 102 16.55 5.83 -25.39
C THR A 102 15.38 6.78 -25.04
N GLU A 103 15.48 7.67 -24.04
CA GLU A 103 14.48 8.76 -23.92
C GLU A 103 15.06 10.17 -23.70
N GLU A 104 16.38 10.36 -23.76
CA GLU A 104 16.97 11.71 -23.89
C GLU A 104 17.11 12.16 -25.35
N LYS A 105 17.01 11.27 -26.34
CA LYS A 105 17.29 11.61 -27.74
C LYS A 105 16.13 12.30 -28.48
N THR A 106 14.88 12.07 -28.07
CA THR A 106 13.71 12.54 -28.82
C THR A 106 13.42 14.03 -28.60
N LEU A 107 13.96 14.64 -27.53
CA LEU A 107 13.72 16.05 -27.22
C LEU A 107 14.78 16.98 -27.82
N GLU A 108 16.02 16.50 -28.01
CA GLU A 108 17.07 17.28 -28.67
C GLU A 108 16.93 17.28 -30.20
N GLU A 109 16.48 16.18 -30.82
CA GLU A 109 16.27 16.12 -32.28
C GLU A 109 15.12 17.02 -32.78
N ASP A 110 14.07 17.26 -31.98
CA ASP A 110 12.95 18.13 -32.37
C ASP A 110 13.28 19.64 -32.27
N GLU A 111 14.25 20.03 -31.44
CA GLU A 111 14.70 21.42 -31.30
C GLU A 111 15.77 21.78 -32.35
N GLU A 112 16.65 20.84 -32.71
CA GLU A 112 17.67 21.03 -33.76
C GLU A 112 17.10 20.98 -35.20
N VAL A 113 15.96 20.29 -35.41
CA VAL A 113 15.26 20.27 -36.71
C VAL A 113 14.33 21.49 -36.90
N ARG A 114 14.01 22.22 -35.81
CA ARG A 114 13.17 23.45 -35.85
C ARG A 114 13.96 24.76 -35.78
N ALA A 115 15.25 24.72 -35.47
CA ALA A 115 16.18 25.86 -35.52
C ALA A 115 16.82 25.99 -36.91
#